data_AF-A0A496Q2X1-F1
#
_entry.id   AF-A0A496Q2X1-F1
#
_cell.length_a   1.000
_cell.length_b   1.000
_cell.length_c   1.000
_cell.angle_alpha   90.00
_cell.angle_beta   90.00
_cell.angle_gamma   90.00
#
_symmetry.space_group_name_H-M   'P 1'
#
loop_
_entity.id
_entity.type
_entity.pdbx_description
1 polymer ?
#
loop_
_entity_poly.entity_id
_entity_poly.type
_entity_poly.pdbx_seq_one_letter_code
_entity_poly.pdbx_strand_id
1 'polypeptide(L)'
;MRDNQYHFFRDLDRRCVARGFKEADCAEVAERKKQSIESTLTQENPVVREVLNGENTLVGIYDSFSRSYRGLRRFVPHPHNDALNARLEHFSRIVPNVSHFKRRSLFAADNPISCTLYGVIAGLAADLVWAQLIHDIGGAARGAGTDAAALYFLLVIFGFGGFVAGSVSMMRYRTRDPRQIHAREAAAYMDLNYEFYRNRDDEGWAHFIRVAGDAQRQAIHPDG
;
A
#
# COMPACT_ATOMS: atom_id res chain seq x y z
N MET A 1 10.22 16.34 -12.32
CA MET A 1 8.85 15.98 -11.90
C MET A 1 8.75 16.17 -10.40
N ARG A 2 8.20 17.32 -9.98
CA ARG A 2 7.90 17.68 -8.57
C ARG A 2 6.49 17.21 -8.25
N ASP A 3 6.23 15.91 -8.42
CA ASP A 3 4.84 15.47 -8.64
C ASP A 3 4.04 15.27 -7.34
N ASN A 4 4.69 15.42 -6.17
CA ASN A 4 4.02 15.46 -4.87
C ASN A 4 4.80 16.27 -3.83
N GLN A 5 4.10 16.64 -2.76
CA GLN A 5 4.64 17.45 -1.66
C GLN A 5 5.80 16.75 -0.94
N TYR A 6 5.75 15.43 -0.79
CA TYR A 6 6.85 14.65 -0.21
C TYR A 6 8.18 14.86 -0.94
N HIS A 7 8.19 14.75 -2.28
CA HIS A 7 9.42 14.96 -3.05
C HIS A 7 9.91 16.39 -2.95
N PHE A 8 9.00 17.36 -2.93
CA PHE A 8 9.36 18.76 -2.70
C PHE A 8 10.03 18.94 -1.33
N PHE A 9 9.46 18.41 -0.25
CA PHE A 9 10.03 18.51 1.10
C PHE A 9 11.37 17.80 1.20
N ARG A 10 11.48 16.59 0.65
CA ARG A 10 12.72 15.81 0.64
C ARG A 10 13.84 16.52 -0.13
N ASP A 11 13.50 17.18 -1.24
CA ASP A 11 14.47 17.95 -2.01
C ASP A 11 14.91 19.23 -1.30
N LEU A 12 14.03 19.87 -0.51
CA LEU A 12 14.43 20.97 0.36
C LEU A 12 15.41 20.52 1.44
N ASP A 13 15.15 19.38 2.10
CA ASP A 13 16.06 18.84 3.11
C ASP A 13 17.43 18.50 2.54
N ARG A 14 17.46 17.89 1.36
CA ARG A 14 18.70 17.64 0.61
C ARG A 14 19.48 18.91 0.29
N ARG A 15 18.81 20.06 0.13
CA ARG A 15 19.49 21.35 -0.05
C ARG A 15 20.13 21.84 1.25
N CYS A 16 19.51 21.65 2.42
CA CYS A 16 20.20 21.95 3.69
C CYS A 16 21.42 21.03 3.86
N VAL A 17 21.30 19.74 3.50
CA VAL A 17 22.43 18.79 3.48
C VAL A 17 23.56 19.30 2.58
N ALA A 18 23.26 19.66 1.33
CA ALA A 18 24.27 20.12 0.37
C ALA A 18 24.97 21.42 0.79
N ARG A 19 24.33 22.25 1.62
CA ARG A 19 24.90 23.50 2.16
C ARG A 19 25.65 23.32 3.48
N GLY A 20 25.77 22.08 3.97
CA GLY A 20 26.54 21.75 5.16
C GLY A 20 25.82 22.03 6.48
N PHE A 21 24.49 21.89 6.51
CA PHE A 21 23.70 21.89 7.75
C PHE A 21 23.78 23.15 8.60
N LYS A 22 24.04 24.30 7.98
CA LYS A 22 24.02 25.59 8.67
C LYS A 22 22.61 25.84 9.20
N GLU A 23 22.54 26.34 10.44
CA GLU A 23 21.29 26.62 11.12
C GLU A 23 20.38 27.54 10.31
N ALA A 24 20.93 28.62 9.74
CA ALA A 24 20.19 29.56 8.90
C ALA A 24 19.62 28.90 7.62
N ASP A 25 20.34 27.97 7.00
CA ASP A 25 19.87 27.26 5.80
C ASP A 25 18.74 26.27 6.15
N CYS A 26 18.84 25.59 7.28
CA CYS A 26 17.80 24.65 7.74
C CYS A 26 16.55 25.39 8.22
N ALA A 27 16.69 26.57 8.84
CA ALA A 27 15.56 27.46 9.12
C ALA A 27 14.89 27.98 7.84
N GLU A 28 15.67 28.35 6.81
CA GLU A 28 15.14 28.73 5.50
C GLU A 28 14.34 27.58 4.87
N VAL A 29 14.81 26.33 5.02
CA VAL A 29 14.08 25.14 4.54
C VAL A 29 12.77 24.94 5.29
N ALA A 30 12.77 25.04 6.62
CA ALA A 30 11.55 24.94 7.43
C ALA A 30 10.51 25.98 6.99
N GLU A 31 10.94 27.23 6.79
CA GLU A 31 10.07 28.31 6.31
C GLU A 31 9.51 28.04 4.90
N ARG A 32 10.33 27.53 3.97
CA ARG A 32 9.85 27.13 2.63
C ARG A 32 8.85 25.97 2.68
N LYS A 33 9.01 25.03 3.61
CA LYS A 33 8.04 23.94 3.82
C LYS A 33 6.73 24.48 4.37
N LYS A 34 6.78 25.37 5.36
CA LYS A 34 5.63 26.08 5.93
C LYS A 34 4.83 26.83 4.87
N GLN A 35 5.50 27.65 4.07
CA GLN A 35 4.88 28.37 2.94
C GLN A 35 4.20 27.43 1.94
N SER A 36 4.79 26.25 1.70
CA SER A 36 4.15 25.23 0.87
C SER A 36 2.90 24.64 1.52
N ILE A 37 2.87 24.43 2.84
CA ILE A 37 1.66 23.98 3.55
C ILE A 37 0.56 25.05 3.47
N GLU A 38 0.93 26.32 3.62
CA GLU A 38 0.01 27.46 3.56
C GLU A 38 -0.48 27.79 2.15
N SER A 39 0.16 27.25 1.12
CA SER A 39 -0.26 27.47 -0.27
C SER A 39 -1.70 27.01 -0.52
N THR A 40 -2.44 27.78 -1.32
CA THR A 40 -3.83 27.48 -1.69
C THR A 40 -4.00 26.07 -2.25
N LEU A 41 -3.07 25.62 -3.10
CA LEU A 41 -3.08 24.29 -3.69
C LEU A 41 -3.01 23.15 -2.65
N THR A 42 -2.38 23.42 -1.51
CA THR A 42 -2.26 22.47 -0.40
C THR A 42 -3.44 22.59 0.56
N GLN A 43 -3.89 23.81 0.85
CA GLN A 43 -5.03 24.06 1.74
C GLN A 43 -6.38 23.62 1.15
N GLU A 44 -6.53 23.62 -0.17
CA GLU A 44 -7.72 23.09 -0.84
C GLU A 44 -7.79 21.56 -0.81
N ASN A 45 -6.70 20.87 -0.45
CA ASN A 45 -6.68 19.43 -0.38
C ASN A 45 -7.40 18.93 0.90
N PRO A 46 -8.52 18.19 0.78
CA PRO A 46 -9.29 17.75 1.94
C PRO A 46 -8.52 16.79 2.85
N VAL A 47 -7.59 16.00 2.30
CA VAL A 47 -6.73 15.09 3.08
C VAL A 47 -5.76 15.89 3.94
N VAL A 48 -5.21 16.99 3.42
CA VAL A 48 -4.33 17.88 4.20
C VAL A 48 -5.11 18.50 5.35
N ARG A 49 -6.31 19.01 5.10
CA ARG A 49 -7.16 19.61 6.13
C ARG A 49 -7.48 18.63 7.26
N GLU A 50 -7.88 17.40 6.92
CA GLU A 50 -8.15 16.33 7.89
C GLU A 50 -6.94 16.09 8.81
N VAL A 51 -5.73 16.01 8.24
CA VAL A 51 -4.52 15.76 9.04
C VAL A 51 -4.10 16.99 9.85
N LEU A 52 -4.15 18.19 9.28
CA LEU A 52 -3.82 19.42 10.00
C LEU A 52 -4.79 19.72 11.15
N ASN A 53 -6.06 19.35 11.01
CA ASN A 53 -7.07 19.43 12.07
C ASN A 53 -6.84 18.37 13.19
N GLY A 54 -5.95 17.41 12.98
CA GLY A 54 -5.70 16.30 13.92
C GLY A 54 -6.80 15.24 13.92
N GLU A 55 -7.67 15.22 12.90
CA GLU A 55 -8.72 14.20 12.76
C GLU A 55 -8.13 12.83 12.37
N ASN A 56 -6.99 12.84 11.68
CA ASN A 56 -6.30 11.63 11.23
C ASN A 56 -4.80 11.89 10.99
N THR A 57 -4.05 10.85 10.63
CA THR A 57 -2.67 10.92 10.17
C THR A 57 -2.57 10.39 8.74
N LEU A 58 -1.60 10.84 7.95
CA LEU A 58 -1.31 10.30 6.62
C LEU A 58 -0.98 8.81 6.68
N VAL A 59 -0.30 8.33 7.74
CA VAL A 59 -0.11 6.90 8.01
C VAL A 59 -1.45 6.20 8.28
N GLY A 60 -2.33 6.78 9.09
CA GLY A 60 -3.67 6.25 9.36
C GLY A 60 -4.51 6.15 8.09
N ILE A 61 -4.46 7.17 7.24
CA ILE A 61 -5.10 7.18 5.92
C ILE A 61 -4.50 6.10 5.03
N TYR A 62 -3.17 6.00 4.94
CA TYR A 62 -2.48 4.94 4.20
C TYR A 62 -2.91 3.54 4.68
N ASP A 63 -2.92 3.31 5.98
CA ASP A 63 -3.29 2.02 6.58
C ASP A 63 -4.78 1.72 6.35
N SER A 64 -5.66 2.73 6.31
CA SER A 64 -7.08 2.55 5.97
C SER A 64 -7.27 2.05 4.53
N PHE A 65 -6.52 2.63 3.58
CA PHE A 65 -6.45 2.12 2.23
C PHE A 65 -5.85 0.71 2.25
N SER A 66 -4.65 0.52 2.81
CA SER A 66 -3.95 -0.78 2.86
C SER A 66 -4.82 -1.90 3.42
N ARG A 67 -5.57 -1.66 4.51
CA ARG A 67 -6.52 -2.63 5.07
C ARG A 67 -7.62 -3.00 4.08
N SER A 68 -8.19 -2.01 3.40
CA SER A 68 -9.19 -2.23 2.35
C SER A 68 -8.61 -3.06 1.18
N TYR A 69 -7.33 -2.86 0.83
CA TYR A 69 -6.62 -3.62 -0.21
C TYR A 69 -6.14 -5.02 0.22
N ARG A 70 -6.01 -5.28 1.53
CA ARG A 70 -5.62 -6.60 2.08
C ARG A 70 -6.79 -7.60 2.13
N GLY A 71 -8.02 -7.17 1.86
CA GLY A 71 -9.22 -8.01 1.86
C GLY A 71 -9.43 -8.84 0.59
N LEU A 72 -10.58 -9.53 0.51
CA LEU A 72 -11.06 -10.28 -0.66
C LEU A 72 -11.24 -9.43 -1.93
N ARG A 73 -11.22 -8.10 -1.80
CA ARG A 73 -11.41 -7.15 -2.91
C ARG A 73 -10.09 -6.44 -3.20
N ARG A 74 -9.28 -7.02 -4.11
CA ARG A 74 -8.09 -6.39 -4.70
C ARG A 74 -8.37 -5.58 -5.96
N PHE A 75 -9.61 -5.56 -6.41
CA PHE A 75 -10.06 -4.50 -7.29
C PHE A 75 -9.95 -3.23 -6.42
N VAL A 76 -9.45 -2.09 -6.89
CA VAL A 76 -10.12 -1.36 -7.94
C VAL A 76 -9.34 -0.12 -8.45
N PRO A 77 -9.85 0.59 -9.47
CA PRO A 77 -10.35 1.95 -9.24
C PRO A 77 -11.86 1.83 -9.00
N HIS A 78 -12.39 2.21 -7.83
CA HIS A 78 -13.73 1.78 -7.41
C HIS A 78 -14.73 2.31 -8.43
N PRO A 79 -15.27 1.52 -9.38
CA PRO A 79 -16.07 2.08 -10.46
C PRO A 79 -17.41 2.62 -9.93
N HIS A 80 -17.69 2.38 -8.65
CA HIS A 80 -18.89 2.79 -7.95
C HIS A 80 -18.60 3.60 -6.66
N ASN A 81 -17.36 4.07 -6.45
CA ASN A 81 -17.03 4.91 -5.28
C ASN A 81 -16.08 6.05 -5.66
N ASP A 82 -16.65 7.07 -6.29
CA ASP A 82 -15.95 8.27 -6.75
C ASP A 82 -15.31 9.03 -5.59
N ALA A 83 -15.95 9.05 -4.42
CA ALA A 83 -15.41 9.71 -3.22
C ALA A 83 -14.08 9.08 -2.78
N LEU A 84 -13.98 7.75 -2.80
CA LEU A 84 -12.77 7.04 -2.40
C LEU A 84 -11.64 7.23 -3.44
N ASN A 85 -11.98 7.25 -4.73
CA ASN A 85 -11.02 7.51 -5.80
C ASN A 85 -10.47 8.95 -5.74
N ALA A 86 -11.36 9.93 -5.50
CA ALA A 86 -10.98 11.33 -5.30
C ALA A 86 -10.08 11.50 -4.07
N ARG A 87 -10.43 10.86 -2.95
CA ARG A 87 -9.60 10.86 -1.74
C ARG A 87 -8.20 10.28 -1.99
N LEU A 88 -8.10 9.18 -2.75
CA LEU A 88 -6.81 8.59 -3.13
C LEU A 88 -6.02 9.49 -4.08
N GLU A 89 -6.70 10.22 -4.97
CA GLU A 89 -6.04 11.23 -5.81
C GLU A 89 -5.45 12.37 -4.99
N HIS A 90 -6.25 12.95 -4.09
CA HIS A 90 -5.80 13.97 -3.13
C HIS A 90 -4.62 13.48 -2.30
N PHE A 91 -4.66 12.24 -1.81
CA PHE A 91 -3.55 11.64 -1.06
C PHE A 91 -2.29 11.46 -1.92
N SER A 92 -2.43 11.10 -3.20
CA SER A 92 -1.29 10.90 -4.12
C SER A 92 -0.53 12.18 -4.49
N ARG A 93 -1.14 13.35 -4.27
CA ARG A 93 -0.47 14.65 -4.41
C ARG A 93 0.44 14.96 -3.22
N ILE A 94 0.28 14.26 -2.10
CA ILE A 94 1.06 14.45 -0.87
C ILE A 94 2.14 13.36 -0.77
N VAL A 95 1.72 12.10 -0.80
CA VAL A 95 2.56 10.92 -0.57
C VAL A 95 2.82 10.18 -1.89
N PRO A 96 4.08 9.83 -2.21
CA PRO A 96 4.44 9.17 -3.45
C PRO A 96 3.94 7.73 -3.46
N ASN A 97 3.90 7.16 -4.67
CA ASN A 97 3.63 5.75 -4.92
C ASN A 97 2.28 5.23 -4.43
N VAL A 98 1.45 5.96 -3.70
CA VAL A 98 0.10 5.52 -3.26
C VAL A 98 -0.85 5.29 -4.45
N SER A 99 -0.52 5.77 -5.65
CA SER A 99 -1.22 5.41 -6.89
C SER A 99 -1.15 3.92 -7.24
N HIS A 100 -0.30 3.12 -6.60
CA HIS A 100 -0.34 1.65 -6.72
C HIS A 100 -1.71 1.09 -6.30
N PHE A 101 -2.41 1.77 -5.38
CA PHE A 101 -3.79 1.49 -5.03
C PHE A 101 -4.77 1.68 -6.20
N LYS A 102 -4.42 2.48 -7.22
CA LYS A 102 -5.21 2.64 -8.46
C LYS A 102 -4.93 1.57 -9.51
N ARG A 103 -3.84 0.79 -9.37
CA ARG A 103 -3.49 -0.23 -10.38
C ARG A 103 -4.50 -1.36 -10.32
N ARG A 104 -5.21 -1.59 -11.43
CA ARG A 104 -6.05 -2.77 -11.65
C ARG A 104 -5.20 -4.03 -11.42
N SER A 105 -5.34 -4.68 -10.27
CA SER A 105 -4.96 -6.09 -10.19
C SER A 105 -6.05 -6.87 -10.92
N LEU A 106 -5.68 -7.45 -12.07
CA LEU A 106 -6.59 -8.21 -12.93
C LEU A 106 -7.03 -9.54 -12.31
N PHE A 107 -6.45 -9.98 -11.20
CA PHE A 107 -6.86 -11.22 -10.55
C PHE A 107 -6.76 -11.12 -9.02
N ALA A 108 -7.85 -11.51 -8.34
CA ALA A 108 -7.86 -11.81 -6.91
C ALA A 108 -7.12 -13.13 -6.57
N ALA A 109 -6.20 -13.59 -7.43
CA ALA A 109 -5.44 -14.83 -7.27
C ALA A 109 -4.34 -14.75 -6.19
N ASP A 110 -4.31 -13.66 -5.44
CA ASP A 110 -3.37 -13.42 -4.34
C ASP A 110 -4.06 -13.43 -2.97
N ASN A 111 -5.34 -13.83 -2.91
CA ASN A 111 -6.07 -14.03 -1.66
C ASN A 111 -6.28 -15.53 -1.44
N PRO A 112 -5.83 -16.10 -0.29
CA PRO A 112 -6.03 -17.51 0.03
C PRO A 112 -7.47 -17.98 -0.14
N ILE A 113 -8.45 -17.18 0.29
CA ILE A 113 -9.88 -17.54 0.21
C ILE A 113 -10.36 -17.57 -1.25
N SER A 114 -9.97 -16.60 -2.07
CA SER A 114 -10.33 -16.58 -3.49
C SER A 114 -9.71 -17.77 -4.23
N CYS A 115 -8.43 -18.07 -3.96
CA CYS A 115 -7.77 -19.23 -4.54
C CYS A 115 -8.35 -20.56 -4.05
N THR A 116 -8.78 -20.65 -2.79
CA THR A 116 -9.52 -21.80 -2.28
C THR A 116 -10.84 -21.97 -3.02
N LEU A 117 -11.61 -20.90 -3.24
CA LEU A 117 -12.85 -20.96 -4.02
C LEU A 117 -12.59 -21.40 -5.47
N TYR A 118 -11.55 -20.86 -6.12
CA TYR A 118 -11.14 -21.35 -7.44
C TYR A 118 -10.70 -22.80 -7.43
N GLY A 119 -10.02 -23.24 -6.37
CA GLY A 119 -9.67 -24.64 -6.14
C GLY A 119 -10.90 -25.53 -6.01
N VAL A 120 -11.89 -25.12 -5.23
CA VAL A 120 -13.18 -25.82 -5.10
C VAL A 120 -13.89 -25.92 -6.46
N ILE A 121 -13.94 -24.83 -7.22
CA ILE A 121 -14.53 -24.82 -8.57
C ILE A 121 -13.75 -25.74 -9.52
N ALA A 122 -12.42 -25.75 -9.46
CA ALA A 122 -11.58 -26.65 -10.24
C ALA A 122 -11.79 -28.12 -9.86
N GLY A 123 -11.97 -28.43 -8.57
CA GLY A 123 -12.30 -29.76 -8.09
C GLY A 123 -13.67 -30.24 -8.60
N LEU A 124 -14.68 -29.37 -8.62
CA LEU A 124 -15.98 -29.66 -9.23
C LEU A 124 -15.88 -29.91 -10.75
N ALA A 125 -15.08 -29.11 -11.45
CA ALA A 125 -14.86 -29.29 -12.88
C ALA A 125 -14.09 -30.58 -13.20
N ALA A 126 -13.09 -30.92 -12.39
CA ALA A 126 -12.33 -32.16 -12.51
C ALA A 126 -13.22 -33.40 -12.30
N ASP A 127 -14.12 -33.35 -11.31
CA ASP A 127 -15.10 -34.41 -11.08
C ASP A 127 -16.07 -34.58 -12.26
N LEU A 128 -16.58 -33.48 -12.82
CA LEU A 128 -17.43 -33.51 -14.02
C LEU A 128 -16.73 -34.14 -15.23
N VAL A 129 -15.47 -33.76 -15.48
CA VAL A 129 -14.67 -34.34 -16.58
C VAL A 129 -14.37 -35.81 -16.34
N TRP A 130 -14.01 -36.18 -15.11
CA TRP A 130 -13.75 -37.56 -14.73
C TRP A 130 -15.00 -38.45 -14.84
N ALA A 131 -16.16 -37.90 -14.45
CA ALA A 131 -17.45 -38.57 -14.58
C ALA A 131 -17.84 -38.78 -16.04
N GLN A 132 -17.57 -37.82 -16.93
CA GLN A 132 -17.77 -38.00 -18.38
C GLN A 132 -16.82 -39.06 -18.95
N LEU A 133 -15.54 -39.03 -18.59
CA LEU A 133 -14.55 -39.98 -19.10
C LEU A 133 -14.86 -41.44 -18.71
N ILE A 134 -15.33 -41.67 -17.48
CA ILE A 134 -15.68 -43.02 -16.99
C ILE A 134 -16.99 -43.51 -17.62
N HIS A 135 -17.95 -42.62 -17.86
CA HIS A 135 -19.22 -42.98 -18.48
C HIS A 135 -19.05 -43.49 -19.91
N ASP A 136 -18.01 -43.02 -20.62
CA ASP A 136 -17.67 -43.48 -21.99
C ASP A 136 -16.92 -44.82 -22.03
N ILE A 137 -16.34 -45.29 -20.91
CA ILE A 137 -15.47 -46.49 -20.88
C ILE A 137 -16.17 -47.75 -20.34
N GLY A 138 -17.30 -47.61 -19.65
CA GLY A 138 -18.10 -48.77 -19.23
C GLY A 138 -18.98 -48.45 -18.02
N GLY A 139 -20.27 -48.29 -18.27
CA GLY A 139 -21.29 -47.83 -17.31
C GLY A 139 -21.64 -48.78 -16.16
N ALA A 140 -20.66 -49.42 -15.50
CA ALA A 140 -20.93 -50.29 -14.37
C ALA A 140 -19.79 -50.25 -13.34
N ALA A 141 -19.94 -49.37 -12.34
CA ALA A 141 -19.49 -49.55 -10.94
C ALA A 141 -19.41 -48.18 -10.24
N ARG A 142 -20.54 -47.63 -9.81
CA ARG A 142 -20.54 -46.46 -8.93
C ARG A 142 -21.48 -46.69 -7.77
N GLY A 143 -20.91 -46.99 -6.60
CA GLY A 143 -21.63 -47.03 -5.33
C GLY A 143 -21.71 -45.61 -4.76
N ALA A 144 -22.90 -45.19 -4.33
CA ALA A 144 -23.15 -43.81 -3.86
C ALA A 144 -22.21 -43.34 -2.72
N GLY A 145 -21.62 -44.26 -1.95
CA GLY A 145 -20.66 -43.94 -0.88
C GLY A 145 -19.21 -43.67 -1.36
N THR A 146 -18.77 -44.27 -2.47
CA THR A 146 -17.41 -44.08 -3.02
C THR A 146 -17.29 -42.80 -3.85
N ASP A 147 -18.39 -42.37 -4.48
CA ASP A 147 -18.43 -41.15 -5.29
C ASP A 147 -18.38 -39.88 -4.45
N ALA A 148 -19.11 -39.87 -3.33
CA ALA A 148 -19.07 -38.75 -2.40
C ALA A 148 -17.67 -38.60 -1.76
N ALA A 149 -16.99 -39.71 -1.48
CA ALA A 149 -15.62 -39.69 -0.95
C ALA A 149 -14.60 -39.20 -1.97
N ALA A 150 -14.70 -39.63 -3.24
CA ALA A 150 -13.83 -39.18 -4.32
C ALA A 150 -14.02 -37.69 -4.63
N LEU A 151 -15.26 -37.22 -4.71
CA LEU A 151 -15.57 -35.80 -4.87
C LEU A 151 -15.04 -35.00 -3.67
N TYR A 152 -15.31 -35.43 -2.44
CA TYR A 152 -14.80 -34.76 -1.24
C TYR A 152 -13.26 -34.67 -1.25
N PHE A 153 -12.59 -35.74 -1.63
CA PHE A 153 -11.13 -35.77 -1.76
C PHE A 153 -10.61 -34.77 -2.81
N LEU A 154 -11.24 -34.69 -3.98
CA LEU A 154 -10.89 -33.70 -5.02
C LEU A 154 -11.12 -32.27 -4.53
N LEU A 155 -12.27 -32.00 -3.90
CA LEU A 155 -12.57 -30.67 -3.34
C LEU A 155 -11.56 -30.25 -2.27
N VAL A 156 -11.17 -31.18 -1.39
CA VAL A 156 -10.17 -30.92 -0.35
C VAL A 156 -8.80 -30.66 -0.97
N ILE A 157 -8.33 -31.48 -1.91
CA ILE A 157 -7.01 -31.30 -2.53
C ILE A 157 -6.94 -30.01 -3.31
N PHE A 158 -7.90 -29.74 -4.19
CA PHE A 158 -7.86 -28.53 -5.01
C PHE A 158 -8.14 -27.29 -4.18
N GLY A 159 -9.05 -27.35 -3.20
CA GLY A 159 -9.30 -26.27 -2.24
C GLY A 159 -8.09 -25.93 -1.38
N PHE A 160 -7.40 -26.95 -0.85
CA PHE A 160 -6.17 -26.79 -0.08
C PHE A 160 -5.01 -26.31 -0.96
N GLY A 161 -4.84 -26.86 -2.16
CA GLY A 161 -3.85 -26.40 -3.14
C GLY A 161 -4.07 -24.93 -3.51
N GLY A 162 -5.33 -24.53 -3.71
CA GLY A 162 -5.74 -23.14 -3.87
C GLY A 162 -5.37 -22.27 -2.66
N PHE A 163 -5.66 -22.73 -1.43
CA PHE A 163 -5.31 -22.02 -0.20
C PHE A 163 -3.80 -21.77 -0.08
N VAL A 164 -2.99 -22.80 -0.33
CA VAL A 164 -1.52 -22.73 -0.26
C VAL A 164 -0.99 -21.80 -1.34
N ALA A 165 -1.45 -21.93 -2.58
CA ALA A 165 -1.05 -21.05 -3.68
C ALA A 165 -1.38 -19.58 -3.39
N GLY A 166 -2.60 -19.30 -2.91
CA GLY A 166 -3.01 -17.95 -2.52
C GLY A 166 -2.20 -17.41 -1.34
N SER A 167 -1.84 -18.24 -0.37
CA SER A 167 -1.00 -17.87 0.78
C SER A 167 0.42 -17.50 0.34
N VAL A 168 1.02 -18.28 -0.57
CA VAL A 168 2.35 -17.99 -1.13
C VAL A 168 2.33 -16.71 -1.96
N SER A 169 1.31 -16.51 -2.80
CA SER A 169 1.14 -15.26 -3.57
C SER A 169 0.97 -14.05 -2.66
N MET A 170 0.20 -14.18 -1.57
CA MET A 170 0.01 -13.13 -0.56
C MET A 170 1.33 -12.78 0.14
N MET A 171 2.12 -13.78 0.54
CA MET A 171 3.44 -13.57 1.17
C MET A 171 4.41 -12.91 0.19
N ARG A 172 4.50 -13.41 -1.04
CA ARG A 172 5.33 -12.81 -2.09
C ARG A 172 4.95 -11.37 -2.37
N TYR A 173 3.67 -11.05 -2.39
CA TYR A 173 3.22 -9.66 -2.58
C TYR A 173 3.68 -8.74 -1.44
N ARG A 174 3.56 -9.20 -0.18
CA ARG A 174 4.01 -8.43 1.00
C ARG A 174 5.52 -8.16 1.00
N THR A 175 6.32 -9.12 0.53
CA THR A 175 7.78 -8.99 0.50
C THR A 175 8.29 -8.30 -0.76
N ARG A 176 7.51 -8.27 -1.85
CA ARG A 176 7.99 -7.86 -3.19
C ARG A 176 7.64 -6.44 -3.59
N ASP A 177 6.77 -5.73 -2.86
CA ASP A 177 6.49 -4.33 -3.19
C ASP A 177 7.19 -3.35 -2.22
N PRO A 178 8.51 -3.15 -2.36
CA PRO A 178 9.23 -2.16 -1.56
C PRO A 178 8.58 -0.77 -1.70
N ARG A 179 7.90 -0.48 -2.82
CA ARG A 179 7.22 0.81 -3.02
C ARG A 179 6.08 1.03 -2.02
N GLN A 180 5.46 -0.02 -1.47
CA GLN A 180 4.44 0.08 -0.43
C GLN A 180 5.02 0.51 0.91
N ILE A 181 6.12 -0.13 1.32
CA ILE A 181 6.84 0.22 2.55
C ILE A 181 7.35 1.67 2.44
N HIS A 182 7.91 2.04 1.29
CA HIS A 182 8.35 3.42 1.03
C HIS A 182 7.20 4.43 1.03
N ALA A 183 5.99 4.05 0.60
CA ALA A 183 4.82 4.93 0.66
C ALA A 183 4.35 5.16 2.11
N ARG A 184 4.38 4.12 2.95
CA ARG A 184 4.06 4.26 4.38
C ARG A 184 5.11 5.09 5.12
N GLU A 185 6.39 4.88 4.84
CA GLU A 185 7.48 5.68 5.39
C GLU A 185 7.40 7.13 4.94
N ALA A 186 7.05 7.37 3.66
CA ALA A 186 6.84 8.71 3.15
C ALA A 186 5.63 9.40 3.82
N ALA A 187 4.56 8.66 4.13
CA ALA A 187 3.44 9.18 4.90
C ALA A 187 3.86 9.56 6.32
N ALA A 188 4.61 8.69 7.02
CA ALA A 188 5.12 8.98 8.36
C ALA A 188 6.04 10.20 8.40
N TYR A 189 6.91 10.33 7.41
CA TYR A 189 7.75 11.51 7.25
C TYR A 189 6.90 12.79 7.06
N MET A 190 5.86 12.74 6.22
CA MET A 190 4.99 13.90 6.02
C MET A 190 4.16 14.24 7.26
N ASP A 191 3.70 13.24 8.02
CA ASP A 191 3.01 13.44 9.31
C ASP A 191 3.88 14.22 10.29
N LEU A 192 5.16 13.86 10.41
CA LEU A 192 6.10 14.57 11.27
C LEU A 192 6.26 16.05 10.86
N ASN A 193 6.34 16.33 9.56
CA ASN A 193 6.44 17.71 9.07
C ASN A 193 5.15 18.51 9.33
N TYR A 194 3.98 17.88 9.22
CA TYR A 194 2.70 18.52 9.53
C TYR A 194 2.51 18.72 11.04
N GLU A 195 3.08 17.84 11.87
CA GLU A 195 3.08 17.97 13.32
C GLU A 195 3.90 19.20 13.76
N PHE A 196 5.11 19.38 13.23
CA PHE A 196 5.90 20.59 13.48
C PHE A 196 5.14 21.86 13.09
N TYR A 197 4.53 21.86 11.90
CA TYR A 197 3.70 22.98 11.45
C TYR A 197 2.54 23.27 12.41
N ARG A 198 1.78 22.25 12.81
CA ARG A 198 0.63 22.38 13.72
C ARG A 198 1.05 22.91 15.10
N ASN A 199 2.20 22.47 15.59
CA ASN A 199 2.75 22.89 16.88
C ASN A 199 3.46 24.25 16.81
N ARG A 200 3.59 24.84 15.60
CA ARG A 200 4.36 26.08 15.35
C ARG A 200 5.81 25.99 15.85
N ASP A 201 6.38 24.79 15.79
CA ASP A 201 7.73 24.51 16.29
C ASP A 201 8.75 24.60 15.15
N ASP A 202 8.95 25.83 14.65
CA ASP A 202 9.84 26.10 13.52
C ASP A 202 11.32 25.81 13.89
N GLU A 203 11.70 26.05 15.15
CA GLU A 203 13.05 25.76 15.68
C GLU A 203 13.30 24.25 15.79
N GLY A 204 12.37 23.49 16.37
CA GLY A 204 12.45 22.03 16.45
C GLY A 204 12.45 21.38 15.07
N TRP A 205 11.70 21.95 14.12
CA TRP A 205 11.68 21.49 12.73
C TRP A 205 13.05 21.68 12.05
N ALA A 206 13.65 22.86 12.17
CA ALA A 206 14.97 23.15 11.63
C ALA A 206 16.05 22.27 12.29
N HIS A 207 15.97 22.08 13.61
CA HIS A 207 16.85 21.20 14.36
C HIS A 207 16.74 19.74 13.89
N PHE A 208 15.51 19.24 13.68
CA PHE A 208 15.28 17.90 13.18
C PHE A 208 15.91 17.68 11.80
N ILE A 209 15.74 18.62 10.87
CA ILE A 209 16.35 18.54 9.53
C ILE A 209 17.87 18.44 9.65
N ARG A 210 18.47 19.25 10.54
CA ARG A 210 19.91 19.26 10.79
C ARG A 210 20.40 17.92 11.33
N VAL A 211 19.81 17.42 12.42
CA VAL A 211 20.24 16.17 13.08
C VAL A 211 20.03 14.95 12.18
N ALA A 212 18.87 14.85 11.53
CA ALA A 212 18.58 13.75 10.62
C ALA A 212 19.55 13.73 9.43
N GLY A 213 19.92 14.91 8.94
CA GLY A 213 20.89 15.07 7.87
C GLY A 213 22.32 14.76 8.29
N ASP A 214 22.76 15.23 9.46
CA ASP A 214 24.09 14.93 10.01
C ASP A 214 24.26 13.41 10.19
N ALA A 215 23.24 12.73 10.72
CA ALA A 215 23.23 11.27 10.85
C ALA A 215 23.34 10.56 9.49
N GLN A 216 22.65 11.05 8.45
CA GLN A 216 22.80 10.52 7.09
C GLN A 216 24.21 10.76 6.52
N ARG A 217 24.79 11.94 6.77
CA ARG A 217 26.16 12.24 6.33
C ARG A 217 27.17 11.31 7.01
N GLN A 218 27.08 11.12 8.32
CA GLN A 218 27.95 10.22 9.08
C GLN A 218 27.80 8.76 8.63
N ALA A 219 26.59 8.32 8.30
CA ALA A 219 26.38 6.95 7.80
C ALA A 219 27.03 6.71 6.42
N ILE A 220 27.17 7.75 5.59
CA ILE A 220 27.78 7.67 4.24
C ILE A 220 29.29 7.91 4.32
N HIS A 221 29.73 8.77 5.23
CA HIS A 221 31.13 9.12 5.47
C HIS A 221 31.45 8.92 6.95
N PRO A 222 31.69 7.67 7.41
CA PRO A 222 31.93 7.38 8.82
C PRO A 222 33.23 8.02 9.36
N ASP A 223 34.15 8.41 8.49
CA ASP A 223 35.46 8.97 8.85
C ASP A 223 35.53 10.52 8.79
N GLY A 224 34.43 11.21 8.43
CA GLY A 224 34.32 12.68 8.36
C GLY A 224 34.35 13.31 6.97
#